data_AF-A0AAV4BIC5-F1
#
_entry.id   AF-A0AAV4BIC5-F1
#
_cell.length_a   1.000
_cell.length_b   1.000
_cell.length_c   1.000
_cell.angle_alpha   90.00
_cell.angle_beta   90.00
_cell.angle_gamma   90.00
#
_symmetry.space_group_name_H-M   'P 1'
#
loop_
_entity.id
_entity.type
_entity.pdbx_description
1 polymer ?
#
loop_
_entity_poly.entity_id
_entity_poly.type
_entity_poly.pdbx_seq_one_letter_code
_entity_poly.pdbx_strand_id
1 'polypeptide(L)'
;MGGVDLADQYRSYYQVGRASRKWWRYIFWFLVQTAMCNSYLVIKTSTVPTPKRSPVSRHLLFRMKVLDDLLIRAGESVPRSVPESPSVSSIIAPKTGISV
;
A
#
# COMPACT_ATOMS: atom_id res chain seq x y z
N MET A 1 27.63 1.73 17.30
CA MET A 1 27.43 0.53 16.46
C MET A 1 26.09 -0.09 16.88
N GLY A 2 25.01 0.12 16.12
CA GLY A 2 23.66 -0.31 16.54
C GLY A 2 22.52 0.30 15.72
N GLY A 3 22.81 1.29 14.86
CA GLY A 3 21.82 1.84 13.93
C GLY A 3 21.32 0.82 12.90
N VAL A 4 22.17 -0.13 12.50
CA VAL A 4 21.80 -1.22 11.58
C VAL A 4 20.84 -2.19 12.26
N ASP A 5 21.15 -2.65 13.48
CA ASP A 5 20.29 -3.55 14.26
C ASP A 5 18.95 -2.91 14.58
N LEU A 6 18.97 -1.62 14.92
CA LEU A 6 17.77 -0.84 15.20
C LEU A 6 16.90 -0.71 13.93
N ALA A 7 17.50 -0.44 12.76
CA ALA A 7 16.78 -0.40 11.50
C ALA A 7 16.21 -1.77 11.09
N ASP A 8 16.93 -2.85 11.37
CA ASP A 8 16.46 -4.22 11.14
C ASP A 8 15.27 -4.57 12.04
N GLN A 9 15.39 -4.21 13.33
CA GLN A 9 14.33 -4.37 14.33
C GLN A 9 13.06 -3.58 13.96
N TYR A 10 13.17 -2.33 13.50
CA TYR A 10 12.01 -1.56 13.04
C TYR A 10 11.30 -2.22 11.85
N ARG A 11 12.04 -2.92 10.99
CA ARG A 11 11.50 -3.61 9.82
C ARG A 11 10.83 -4.93 10.18
N SER A 12 11.37 -5.65 11.17
CA SER A 12 10.84 -6.95 11.60
C SER A 12 9.48 -6.83 12.30
N TYR A 13 9.23 -5.72 13.02
CA TYR A 13 7.95 -5.50 13.71
C TYR A 13 6.71 -5.47 12.81
N TYR A 14 6.86 -5.05 11.55
CA TYR A 14 5.75 -4.91 10.62
C TYR A 14 6.19 -5.38 9.24
N GLN A 15 6.31 -6.69 9.05
CA GLN A 15 6.67 -7.28 7.76
C GLN A 15 5.63 -6.94 6.69
N VAL A 16 6.11 -6.37 5.58
CA VAL A 16 5.30 -6.06 4.39
C VAL A 16 5.91 -6.82 3.21
N GLY A 17 5.08 -7.61 2.54
CA GLY A 17 5.49 -8.44 1.42
C GLY A 17 4.72 -9.75 1.40
N ARG A 18 4.58 -10.34 0.22
CA ARG A 18 4.01 -11.69 0.03
C ARG A 18 5.03 -12.56 -0.67
N ALA A 19 5.01 -13.86 -0.35
CA ALA A 19 5.84 -14.83 -1.04
C ALA A 19 5.63 -14.72 -2.56
N SER A 20 6.74 -14.77 -3.30
CA SER A 20 6.71 -14.51 -4.73
C SER A 20 7.79 -15.22 -5.50
N ARG A 21 7.42 -15.74 -6.67
CA ARG A 21 8.36 -16.40 -7.60
C ARG A 21 9.32 -15.43 -8.30
N LYS A 22 8.93 -14.16 -8.45
CA LYS A 22 9.78 -13.14 -9.10
C LYS A 22 10.61 -12.40 -8.05
N TRP A 23 11.94 -12.52 -8.14
CA TRP A 23 12.89 -12.05 -7.14
C TRP A 23 12.85 -10.54 -6.91
N TRP A 24 12.64 -9.74 -7.96
CA TRP A 24 12.60 -8.28 -7.88
C TRP A 24 11.50 -7.73 -6.96
N ARG A 25 10.43 -8.51 -6.72
CA ARG A 25 9.37 -8.09 -5.79
C ARG A 25 9.87 -8.01 -4.36
N TYR A 26 10.83 -8.85 -3.96
CA TYR A 26 11.43 -8.75 -2.63
C TYR A 26 12.22 -7.46 -2.47
N ILE A 27 12.95 -7.03 -3.50
CA ILE A 27 13.68 -5.75 -3.49
C ILE A 27 12.71 -4.58 -3.39
N PHE A 28 11.63 -4.60 -4.17
CA PHE A 28 10.60 -3.56 -4.09
C PHE A 28 10.01 -3.42 -2.68
N TRP A 29 9.60 -4.53 -2.06
CA TRP A 29 9.07 -4.51 -0.70
C TRP A 29 10.10 -4.06 0.33
N PHE A 30 11.36 -4.45 0.14
CA PHE A 30 12.47 -3.98 0.98
C PHE A 30 12.65 -2.45 0.91
N LEU A 31 12.61 -1.87 -0.30
CA LEU A 31 12.74 -0.43 -0.49
C LEU A 31 11.56 0.34 0.12
N VAL A 32 10.33 -0.15 -0.09
CA VAL A 32 9.11 0.45 0.49
C VAL A 32 9.17 0.47 2.02
N GLN A 33 9.57 -0.65 2.62
CA GLN A 33 9.73 -0.77 4.08
C GLN A 33 10.79 0.18 4.63
N THR A 34 11.91 0.31 3.90
CA THR A 34 13.00 1.21 4.27
C THR A 34 12.57 2.68 4.18
N ALA A 35 11.88 3.06 3.11
CA ALA A 35 11.33 4.41 2.93
C ALA A 35 10.33 4.79 4.04
N MET A 36 9.45 3.86 4.45
CA MET A 36 8.53 4.09 5.57
C MET A 36 9.24 4.30 6.91
N CYS A 37 10.29 3.52 7.20
CA CYS A 37 11.05 3.70 8.44
C CYS A 37 11.81 5.04 8.45
N ASN A 38 12.39 5.42 7.30
CA ASN A 38 13.12 6.68 7.16
C ASN A 38 12.20 7.89 7.30
N SER A 39 11.00 7.87 6.70
CA SER A 39 10.03 8.97 6.83
C SER A 39 9.49 9.09 8.26
N TYR A 40 9.26 7.96 8.95
CA TYR A 40 8.92 7.96 10.38
C TYR A 40 10.01 8.60 11.23
N LEU A 41 11.28 8.26 10.99
CA LEU A 41 12.42 8.86 11.68
C LEU A 41 12.47 10.38 11.45
N VAL A 42 12.33 10.84 10.21
CA VAL A 42 12.32 12.28 9.87
C VAL A 42 11.22 13.01 10.62
N ILE A 43 10.00 12.45 10.67
CA ILE A 43 8.88 13.06 11.40
C ILE A 43 9.18 13.13 12.89
N LYS A 44 9.74 12.05 13.45
CA LYS A 44 10.09 11.95 14.88
C LYS A 44 11.21 12.93 15.27
N THR A 45 12.17 13.16 14.38
CA THR A 45 13.30 14.07 14.62
C THR A 45 12.99 15.52 14.22
N SER A 46 11.94 15.77 13.45
CA SER A 46 11.56 17.11 13.04
C SER A 46 11.20 17.97 14.26
N THR A 47 11.73 19.20 14.29
CA THR A 47 11.49 20.19 15.36
C THR A 47 10.10 20.81 15.30
N VAL A 48 9.25 20.38 14.36
CA VAL A 48 7.86 20.81 14.31
C VAL A 48 7.20 20.39 15.62
N PRO A 49 6.61 21.31 16.41
CA PRO A 49 5.98 20.99 17.67
C PRO A 49 4.74 20.14 17.41
N THR A 50 4.95 18.85 17.25
CA THR A 50 3.87 17.88 17.27
C THR A 50 3.42 17.76 18.73
N PRO A 51 2.10 17.80 19.01
CA PRO A 51 1.62 17.64 20.36
C PRO A 51 2.17 16.31 20.91
N LYS A 52 2.63 16.30 22.18
CA LYS A 52 3.29 15.14 22.82
C LYS A 52 2.45 13.84 22.82
N ARG A 53 1.17 13.93 22.43
CA ARG A 53 0.21 12.83 22.22
C ARG A 53 -0.27 12.74 20.76
N SER A 54 0.52 13.19 19.80
CA SER A 54 0.11 13.07 18.39
C SER A 54 0.03 11.58 18.03
N PRO A 55 -0.98 11.15 17.26
CA PRO A 55 -1.10 9.76 16.84
C PRO A 55 0.17 9.27 16.12
N VAL A 56 0.99 10.16 15.56
CA VAL A 56 2.24 9.81 14.88
C VAL A 56 3.37 9.37 15.82
N SER A 57 3.20 9.47 17.15
CA SER A 57 4.21 9.01 18.11
C SER A 57 4.45 7.50 18.07
N ARG A 58 3.44 6.70 17.67
CA ARG A 58 3.57 5.24 17.53
C ARG A 58 3.74 4.87 16.06
N HIS A 59 4.71 4.00 15.77
CA HIS A 59 5.01 3.53 14.41
C HIS A 59 3.79 2.91 13.69
N LEU A 60 2.93 2.19 14.42
CA LEU A 60 1.68 1.62 13.89
C LEU A 60 0.73 2.71 13.37
N LEU A 61 0.49 3.73 14.19
CA LEU A 61 -0.45 4.81 13.87
C LEU A 61 0.07 5.68 12.72
N PHE A 62 1.39 5.89 12.64
CA PHE A 62 2.02 6.50 11.47
C PHE A 62 1.72 5.70 10.19
N ARG A 63 1.88 4.37 10.22
CA ARG A 63 1.58 3.51 9.08
C ARG A 63 0.11 3.54 8.68
N MET A 64 -0.80 3.52 9.64
CA MET A 64 -2.25 3.63 9.36
C MET A 64 -2.58 4.96 8.69
N LYS A 65 -2.01 6.08 9.16
CA LYS A 65 -2.21 7.39 8.53
C LYS A 65 -1.69 7.43 7.09
N VAL A 66 -0.53 6.83 6.84
CA VAL A 66 0.03 6.73 5.47
C VAL A 66 -0.89 5.88 4.59
N LEU A 67 -1.42 4.79 5.12
CA LEU A 67 -2.34 3.90 4.40
C LEU A 67 -3.64 4.61 4.06
N ASP A 68 -4.24 5.34 5.01
CA ASP A 68 -5.48 6.09 4.81
C ASP A 68 -5.31 7.18 3.74
N ASP A 69 -4.23 7.96 3.82
CA ASP A 69 -3.94 9.01 2.83
C ASP A 69 -3.71 8.43 1.42
N LEU A 70 -3.01 7.29 1.33
CA LEU A 70 -2.82 6.59 0.06
C LEU A 70 -4.13 6.00 -0.48
N LEU A 71 -4.99 5.44 0.38
CA LEU A 71 -6.27 4.85 -0.04
C LEU A 71 -7.25 5.91 -0.52
N ILE A 72 -7.36 7.04 0.19
CA ILE A 72 -8.21 8.17 -0.20
C ILE A 72 -7.78 8.68 -1.58
N ARG A 73 -6.48 8.94 -1.76
CA ARG A 73 -5.93 9.43 -3.03
C ARG A 73 -5.98 8.40 -4.16
N ALA A 74 -5.86 7.11 -3.83
CA ALA A 74 -6.02 6.04 -4.81
C ALA A 74 -7.49 5.90 -5.26
N GLY A 75 -8.44 6.13 -4.35
CA GLY A 75 -9.87 6.16 -4.66
C GLY A 75 -10.27 7.35 -5.54
N GLU A 76 -9.56 8.46 -5.44
CA GLU A 76 -9.74 9.63 -6.31
C GLU A 76 -9.15 9.45 -7.72
N SER A 77 -8.31 8.43 -7.93
CA SER A 77 -7.78 8.14 -9.27
C SER A 77 -8.87 7.60 -10.20
N VAL A 78 -9.04 8.28 -11.35
CA VAL A 78 -10.01 8.06 -12.44
C VAL A 78 -10.45 6.59 -12.56
N PRO A 79 -11.77 6.31 -12.68
CA PRO A 79 -12.24 4.94 -12.91
C PRO A 79 -11.53 4.36 -14.12
N ARG A 80 -10.74 3.31 -13.89
CA ARG A 80 -10.14 2.51 -14.95
C ARG A 80 -11.31 1.98 -15.79
N SER A 81 -11.53 2.52 -16.98
CA SER A 81 -12.39 1.89 -17.96
C SER A 81 -11.76 0.54 -18.27
N VAL A 82 -12.34 -0.51 -17.69
CA VAL A 82 -12.02 -1.87 -18.12
C VAL A 82 -12.56 -1.96 -19.53
N PRO A 83 -11.74 -2.17 -20.58
CA PRO A 83 -12.28 -2.48 -21.88
C PRO A 83 -13.04 -3.80 -21.69
N GLU A 84 -14.37 -3.77 -21.83
CA GLU A 84 -15.16 -4.98 -21.78
C GLU A 84 -14.60 -5.94 -22.83
N SER A 85 -14.11 -7.10 -22.38
CA SER A 85 -13.64 -8.10 -23.32
C SER A 85 -14.84 -8.56 -24.15
N PRO A 86 -14.74 -8.55 -25.50
CA PRO A 86 -15.84 -8.94 -26.39
C PRO A 86 -16.32 -10.39 -26.19
N SER A 87 -15.64 -11.18 -25.34
CA SER A 87 -16.02 -12.53 -24.99
C SER A 87 -17.21 -12.62 -24.01
N VAL A 88 -17.56 -11.55 -23.28
CA VAL A 88 -18.64 -11.60 -22.27
C VAL A 88 -20.00 -11.23 -22.86
N SER A 89 -20.03 -10.40 -23.91
CA SER A 89 -21.28 -9.95 -24.57
C SER A 89 -22.01 -11.06 -25.32
N SER A 90 -21.31 -12.09 -25.80
CA SER A 90 -21.92 -13.22 -26.52
C SER A 90 -22.63 -14.23 -25.61
N ILE A 91 -22.39 -14.19 -24.30
CA ILE A 91 -23.00 -15.11 -23.32
C ILE A 91 -24.39 -14.61 -22.90
N ILE A 92 -24.67 -13.30 -23.02
CA ILE A 92 -25.89 -12.67 -22.50
C ILE A 92 -26.97 -12.48 -23.58
N ALA A 93 -26.67 -12.71 -24.86
CA ALA A 93 -27.67 -12.56 -25.91
C ALA A 93 -28.84 -13.56 -25.71
N PRO A 94 -30.07 -13.09 -25.45
CA PRO A 94 -31.21 -13.98 -25.34
C PRO A 94 -31.49 -14.58 -26.72
N LYS A 95 -31.43 -15.92 -26.83
CA LYS A 95 -31.90 -16.66 -28.01
C LYS A 95 -33.43 -16.60 -28.06
N THR A 96 -34.00 -15.47 -28.45
CA THR A 96 -35.43 -15.39 -28.80
C THR A 96 -35.58 -15.61 -30.29
N GLY A 97 -35.88 -16.85 -30.66
CA GLY A 97 -36.30 -17.23 -31.99
C GLY A 97 -36.85 -18.65 -31.98
N ILE A 98 -38.14 -18.81 -31.65
CA ILE A 98 -38.97 -19.89 -32.18
C ILE A 98 -40.34 -19.31 -32.49
N SER A 99 -40.61 -19.22 -33.79
CA SER A 99 -41.90 -19.05 -34.45
C SER A 99 -42.83 -20.21 -34.11
N VAL A 100 -44.09 -19.92 -33.76
CA VAL A 100 -45.34 -20.55 -34.28
C VAL A 100 -46.47 -19.57 -34.01
#